data_AF-A0A2S6PUG0-F1
#
_entry.id   AF-A0A2S6PUG0-F1
#
_cell.length_a   1.000
_cell.length_b   1.000
_cell.length_c   1.000
_cell.angle_alpha   90.00
_cell.angle_beta   90.00
_cell.angle_gamma   90.00
#
_symmetry.space_group_name_H-M   'P 1'
#
loop_
_entity.id
_entity.type
_entity.pdbx_description
1 polymer ?
#
loop_
_entity_poly.entity_id
_entity_poly.type
_entity_poly.pdbx_seq_one_letter_code
_entity_poly.pdbx_strand_id
1 'polypeptide(L)'
;MTKLNQIIAVEKGVKSKSLQDITAAHHKVQKPALLAGISRTYQPKDEEGEQLPPESARVQIKAEEALREMSASLTRLFDVTATKDWANCSARADVTVDGRTVVSEVPVSYLLFLEKQLTDLHTFVKKLPVLDAAESWSQDPSTDLWKTEPVRTIRTKKVPRNHVKAEATDKHPAQVDVYYEDVPIGYWTTVKFSGALPARRVNELLERVEKLQHAVKFAREEANGAEVTDRRVGDAVFGYLFG
;
A
#
# COMPACT_ATOMS: atom_id res chain seq x y z
N MET A 1 29.09 12.20 9.66
CA MET A 1 28.12 13.09 9.00
C MET A 1 26.72 12.52 9.16
N THR A 2 25.68 13.36 9.14
CA THR A 2 24.27 12.91 9.27
C THR A 2 23.83 12.21 7.99
N LYS A 3 23.06 11.13 8.11
CA LYS A 3 22.51 10.38 6.97
C LYS A 3 21.03 10.65 6.75
N LEU A 4 20.54 10.47 5.53
CA LEU A 4 19.14 10.69 5.18
C LEU A 4 18.18 9.81 6.01
N ASN A 5 18.51 8.53 6.21
CA ASN A 5 17.72 7.65 7.07
C ASN A 5 17.60 8.16 8.53
N GLN A 6 18.64 8.80 9.07
CA GLN A 6 18.62 9.38 10.41
C GLN A 6 17.69 10.60 10.47
N ILE A 7 17.69 11.46 9.45
CA ILE A 7 16.75 12.58 9.33
C ILE A 7 15.31 12.08 9.26
N ILE A 8 15.05 11.07 8.43
CA ILE A 8 13.72 10.46 8.29
C ILE A 8 13.24 9.90 9.64
N ALA A 9 14.13 9.26 10.40
CA ALA A 9 13.77 8.68 11.70
C ALA A 9 13.34 9.74 12.74
N VAL A 10 13.98 10.92 12.75
CA VAL A 10 13.66 11.99 13.71
C VAL A 10 12.50 12.87 13.27
N GLU A 11 12.23 12.98 11.96
CA GLU A 11 11.19 13.85 11.39
C GLU A 11 9.82 13.60 12.02
N LYS A 12 9.42 12.34 12.17
CA LYS A 12 8.12 11.99 12.76
C LYS A 12 7.96 12.54 14.18
N GLY A 13 9.01 12.44 15.00
CA GLY A 13 9.00 12.94 16.37
C GLY A 13 8.96 14.46 16.42
N VAL A 14 9.76 15.13 15.59
CA VAL A 14 9.76 16.59 15.46
C VAL A 14 8.39 17.10 15.02
N LYS A 15 7.79 16.49 13.99
CA LYS A 15 6.44 16.83 13.51
C LYS A 15 5.38 16.69 14.60
N SER A 16 5.40 15.58 15.34
CA SER A 16 4.45 15.36 16.44
C SER A 16 4.60 16.41 17.53
N LYS A 17 5.84 16.73 17.92
CA LYS A 17 6.12 17.74 18.94
C LYS A 17 5.69 19.14 18.49
N SER A 18 6.03 19.55 17.28
CA SER A 18 5.64 20.87 16.76
C SER A 18 4.12 21.03 16.70
N LEU A 19 3.37 19.99 16.33
CA LEU A 19 1.91 20.03 16.36
C LEU A 19 1.36 20.22 17.78
N GLN A 20 1.93 19.52 18.77
CA GLN A 20 1.56 19.68 20.19
C GLN A 20 1.84 21.11 20.68
N ASP A 21 3.02 21.65 20.35
CA ASP A 21 3.42 23.00 20.75
C ASP A 21 2.47 24.06 20.14
N ILE A 22 2.11 23.92 18.85
CA ILE A 22 1.15 24.81 18.17
C ILE A 22 -0.22 24.75 18.85
N THR A 23 -0.74 23.55 19.10
CA THR A 23 -2.06 23.38 19.76
C THR A 23 -2.05 23.99 21.17
N ALA A 24 -0.99 23.79 21.94
CA ALA A 24 -0.85 24.37 23.26
C ALA A 24 -0.78 25.91 23.22
N ALA A 25 0.01 26.47 22.30
CA ALA A 25 0.11 27.91 22.10
C ALA A 25 -1.25 28.51 21.70
N HIS A 26 -1.97 27.89 20.77
CA HIS A 26 -3.29 28.31 20.33
C HIS A 26 -4.31 28.34 21.49
N HIS A 27 -4.38 27.28 22.30
CA HIS A 27 -5.26 27.25 23.48
C HIS A 27 -4.91 28.29 24.55
N LYS A 28 -3.63 28.62 24.70
CA LYS A 28 -3.15 29.64 25.64
C LYS A 28 -3.59 31.04 25.21
N VAL A 29 -3.34 31.42 23.96
CA VAL A 29 -3.64 32.77 23.46
C VAL A 29 -5.14 33.04 23.30
N GLN A 30 -5.96 31.99 23.18
CA GLN A 30 -7.42 32.10 23.17
C GLN A 30 -8.07 32.42 24.52
N LYS A 31 -7.30 32.61 25.60
CA LYS A 31 -7.81 32.96 26.93
C LYS A 31 -7.47 34.43 27.26
N PRO A 32 -8.35 35.41 26.96
CA PRO A 32 -8.04 36.84 27.14
C PRO A 32 -7.65 37.20 28.57
N ALA A 33 -8.24 36.53 29.58
CA ALA A 33 -7.91 36.73 30.98
C ALA A 33 -6.44 36.40 31.34
N LEU A 34 -5.74 35.60 30.54
CA LEU A 34 -4.32 35.32 30.73
C LEU A 34 -3.41 36.40 30.10
N LEU A 35 -3.94 37.13 29.11
CA LEU A 35 -3.25 38.20 28.38
C LEU A 35 -3.52 39.58 28.98
N ALA A 36 -4.57 39.70 29.80
CA ALA A 36 -4.94 40.93 30.48
C ALA A 36 -4.40 40.96 31.92
N GLY A 37 -3.99 42.15 32.36
CA GLY A 37 -3.72 42.44 33.76
C GLY A 37 -4.54 43.66 34.19
N ILE A 38 -4.83 43.76 35.48
CA ILE A 38 -5.53 44.89 36.08
C ILE A 38 -4.81 45.30 37.35
N SER A 39 -4.73 46.60 37.61
CA SER A 39 -4.25 47.16 38.88
C SER A 39 -5.12 48.35 39.20
N ARG A 40 -5.95 48.24 40.23
CA ARG A 40 -6.88 49.27 40.69
C ARG A 40 -6.59 49.61 42.13
N THR A 41 -6.39 50.89 42.39
CA THR A 41 -6.29 51.47 43.73
C THR A 41 -7.49 52.38 43.92
N TYR A 42 -8.21 52.21 45.04
CA TYR A 42 -9.34 53.06 45.38
C TYR A 42 -8.87 54.25 46.22
N GLN A 43 -9.28 55.45 45.84
CA GLN A 43 -9.10 56.66 46.65
C GLN A 43 -10.48 57.22 46.99
N PRO A 44 -10.86 57.30 48.27
CA PRO A 44 -12.12 57.92 48.68
C PRO A 44 -12.15 59.40 48.27
N LYS A 45 -13.35 59.92 47.97
CA LYS A 45 -13.54 61.32 47.55
C LYS A 45 -13.38 62.31 48.70
N ASP A 46 -13.80 61.92 49.90
CA ASP A 46 -13.81 62.72 51.12
C ASP A 46 -13.01 61.99 52.23
N GLU A 47 -12.50 62.72 53.23
CA GLU A 47 -11.65 62.16 54.30
C GLU A 47 -12.34 61.11 55.17
N GLU A 48 -13.68 61.13 55.24
CA GLU A 48 -14.51 60.15 55.96
C GLU A 48 -14.99 58.98 55.08
N GLY A 49 -14.54 58.91 53.82
CA GLY A 49 -14.99 57.90 52.86
C GLY A 49 -14.49 56.48 53.15
N GLU A 50 -15.28 55.48 52.73
CA GLU A 50 -14.97 54.05 52.92
C GLU A 50 -13.69 53.64 52.16
N GLN A 51 -12.74 53.01 52.83
CA GLN A 51 -11.55 52.44 52.20
C GLN A 51 -11.87 51.08 51.57
N LEU A 52 -11.72 50.98 50.24
CA LEU A 52 -11.84 49.71 49.53
C LEU A 52 -10.45 49.12 49.23
N PRO A 53 -10.27 47.78 49.35
CA PRO A 53 -8.99 47.14 49.08
C PRO A 53 -8.61 47.29 47.59
N PRO A 54 -7.31 47.40 47.28
CA PRO A 54 -6.86 47.42 45.90
C PRO A 54 -7.08 46.06 45.23
N GLU A 55 -7.40 46.08 43.94
CA GLU A 55 -7.55 44.89 43.12
C GLU A 55 -6.36 44.78 42.16
N SER A 56 -5.71 43.62 42.10
CA SER A 56 -4.65 43.40 41.12
C SER A 56 -4.68 41.99 40.54
N ALA A 57 -4.48 41.90 39.22
CA ALA A 57 -4.19 40.67 38.49
C ALA A 57 -3.05 40.95 37.51
N ARG A 58 -2.04 40.08 37.48
CA ARG A 58 -0.91 40.21 36.56
C ARG A 58 -1.19 39.50 35.24
N VAL A 59 -0.61 40.02 34.16
CA VAL A 59 -0.55 39.30 32.87
C VAL A 59 0.21 37.99 33.08
N GLN A 60 -0.38 36.87 32.66
CA GLN A 60 0.19 35.53 32.84
C GLN A 60 0.90 35.02 31.58
N ILE A 61 0.51 35.52 30.40
CA ILE A 61 1.05 35.12 29.11
C ILE A 61 1.34 36.37 28.29
N LYS A 62 2.49 36.41 27.62
CA LYS A 62 2.79 37.44 26.60
C LYS A 62 2.67 36.83 25.21
N ALA A 63 1.97 37.52 24.32
CA ALA A 63 1.80 37.07 22.94
C ALA A 63 3.16 36.91 22.22
N GLU A 64 4.09 37.85 22.43
CA GLU A 64 5.46 37.79 21.88
C GLU A 64 6.26 36.55 22.33
N GLU A 65 6.11 36.14 23.59
CA GLU A 65 6.75 34.94 24.10
C GLU A 65 6.15 33.69 23.45
N ALA A 66 4.83 33.65 23.27
CA ALA A 66 4.15 32.56 22.56
C ALA A 66 4.56 32.48 21.07
N LEU A 67 4.72 33.62 20.39
CA LEU A 67 5.23 33.67 19.01
C LEU A 67 6.67 33.15 18.92
N ARG A 68 7.53 33.53 19.87
CA ARG A 68 8.92 33.05 19.93
C ARG A 68 9.01 31.54 20.17
N GLU A 69 8.23 31.01 21.11
CA GLU A 69 8.16 29.56 21.39
C GLU A 69 7.68 28.79 20.15
N MET A 70 6.62 29.28 19.49
CA MET A 70 6.09 28.68 18.27
C MET A 70 7.11 28.71 17.14
N SER A 71 7.80 29.84 16.95
CA SER A 71 8.84 30.02 15.93
C SER A 71 9.99 29.04 16.11
N ALA A 72 10.48 28.86 17.35
CA ALA A 72 11.53 27.90 17.64
C ALA A 72 11.10 26.47 17.32
N SER A 73 9.88 26.08 17.71
CA SER A 73 9.36 24.73 17.45
C SER A 73 9.15 24.47 15.95
N LEU A 74 8.59 25.44 15.22
CA LEU A 74 8.37 25.32 13.78
C LEU A 74 9.65 25.42 12.97
N THR A 75 10.64 26.20 13.40
CA THR A 75 11.95 26.30 12.76
C THR A 75 12.59 24.92 12.65
N ARG A 76 12.60 24.17 13.77
CA ARG A 76 13.13 22.81 13.77
C ARG A 76 12.39 21.89 12.81
N LEU A 77 11.06 21.99 12.73
CA LEU A 77 10.26 21.21 11.78
C LEU A 77 10.62 21.56 10.33
N PHE A 78 10.74 22.85 10.02
CA PHE A 78 11.01 23.33 8.67
C PHE A 78 12.40 22.90 8.21
N ASP A 79 13.40 23.02 9.08
CA ASP A 79 14.77 22.59 8.82
C ASP A 79 14.88 21.09 8.54
N VAL A 80 14.24 20.24 9.37
CA VAL A 80 14.26 18.77 9.17
C VAL A 80 13.61 18.40 7.84
N THR A 81 12.43 18.98 7.58
CA THR A 81 11.66 18.69 6.37
C THR A 81 12.45 19.11 5.13
N ALA A 82 13.02 20.32 5.14
CA ALA A 82 13.83 20.82 4.04
C ALA A 82 15.11 19.99 3.85
N THR A 83 15.77 19.57 4.94
CA THR A 83 16.96 18.70 4.86
C THR A 83 16.64 17.39 4.15
N LYS A 84 15.55 16.74 4.53
CA LYS A 84 15.08 15.50 3.90
C LYS A 84 14.73 15.72 2.42
N ASP A 85 13.94 16.76 2.12
CA ASP A 85 13.43 16.96 0.76
C ASP A 85 14.54 17.34 -0.22
N TRP A 86 15.52 18.16 0.19
CA TRP A 86 16.70 18.45 -0.63
C TRP A 86 17.58 17.22 -0.81
N ALA A 87 17.76 16.41 0.24
CA ALA A 87 18.53 15.17 0.14
C ALA A 87 17.88 14.16 -0.81
N ASN A 88 16.55 14.07 -0.83
CA ASN A 88 15.80 13.23 -1.75
C ASN A 88 16.04 13.60 -3.23
N CYS A 89 16.41 14.85 -3.54
CA CYS A 89 16.73 15.27 -4.91
C CYS A 89 18.03 14.63 -5.45
N SER A 90 18.95 14.28 -4.55
CA SER A 90 20.27 13.73 -4.90
C SER A 90 20.48 12.28 -4.49
N ALA A 91 19.73 11.77 -3.51
CA ALA A 91 19.84 10.40 -3.01
C ALA A 91 19.42 9.38 -4.08
N ARG A 92 20.40 8.63 -4.57
CA ARG A 92 20.27 7.65 -5.66
C ARG A 92 21.02 6.37 -5.34
N ALA A 93 20.61 5.27 -5.96
CA ALA A 93 21.34 4.00 -5.94
C ALA A 93 21.02 3.17 -7.19
N ASP A 94 21.90 2.23 -7.50
CA ASP A 94 21.71 1.27 -8.57
C ASP A 94 20.90 0.06 -8.10
N VAL A 95 19.98 -0.43 -8.94
CA VAL A 95 19.26 -1.69 -8.71
C VAL A 95 20.00 -2.81 -9.44
N THR A 96 20.73 -3.64 -8.68
CA THR A 96 21.52 -4.75 -9.23
C THR A 96 20.92 -6.09 -8.83
N VAL A 97 20.64 -6.95 -9.80
CA VAL A 97 20.12 -8.31 -9.61
C VAL A 97 21.12 -9.31 -10.18
N ASP A 98 21.56 -10.28 -9.38
CA ASP A 98 22.49 -11.34 -9.80
C ASP A 98 23.74 -10.78 -10.52
N GLY A 99 24.29 -9.67 -10.01
CA GLY A 99 25.48 -9.00 -10.57
C GLY A 99 25.23 -8.13 -11.80
N ARG A 100 23.98 -8.01 -12.28
CA ARG A 100 23.60 -7.16 -13.40
C ARG A 100 22.81 -5.93 -12.93
N THR A 101 23.30 -4.74 -13.22
CA THR A 101 22.54 -3.50 -13.04
C THR A 101 21.33 -3.49 -13.97
N VAL A 102 20.14 -3.48 -13.38
CA VAL A 102 18.85 -3.44 -14.08
C VAL A 102 18.46 -1.99 -14.39
N VAL A 103 18.64 -1.10 -13.40
CA VAL A 103 18.40 0.34 -13.52
C VAL A 103 19.46 1.06 -12.68
N SER A 104 20.11 2.08 -13.24
CA SER A 104 21.15 2.85 -12.57
C SER A 104 20.65 4.22 -12.06
N GLU A 105 21.33 4.78 -11.07
CA GLU A 105 21.15 6.16 -10.57
C GLU A 105 19.70 6.48 -10.16
N VAL A 106 19.03 5.50 -9.54
CA VAL A 106 17.60 5.54 -9.27
C VAL A 106 17.30 6.39 -8.04
N PRO A 107 16.48 7.45 -8.14
CA PRO A 107 16.10 8.27 -6.99
C PRO A 107 15.41 7.45 -5.89
N VAL A 108 15.71 7.77 -4.63
CA VAL A 108 15.12 7.10 -3.46
C VAL A 108 13.59 7.11 -3.44
N SER A 109 12.97 8.20 -3.92
CA SER A 109 11.53 8.34 -4.04
C SER A 109 10.93 7.37 -5.05
N TYR A 110 11.65 7.09 -6.15
CA TYR A 110 11.24 6.12 -7.16
C TYR A 110 11.48 4.68 -6.68
N LEU A 111 12.55 4.42 -5.92
CA LEU A 111 12.77 3.12 -5.28
C LEU A 111 11.62 2.75 -4.33
N LEU A 112 11.10 3.71 -3.56
CA LEU A 112 9.90 3.53 -2.74
C LEU A 112 8.65 3.19 -3.57
N PHE A 113 8.50 3.79 -4.75
CA PHE A 113 7.44 3.45 -5.68
C PHE A 113 7.61 2.03 -6.22
N LEU A 114 8.80 1.67 -6.70
CA LEU A 114 9.11 0.33 -7.21
C LEU A 114 8.86 -0.75 -6.16
N GLU A 115 9.26 -0.55 -4.90
CA GLU A 115 9.03 -1.51 -3.82
C GLU A 115 7.53 -1.84 -3.66
N LYS A 116 6.67 -0.82 -3.73
CA LYS A 116 5.20 -1.01 -3.70
C LYS A 116 4.70 -1.75 -4.94
N GLN A 117 5.08 -1.29 -6.13
CA GLN A 117 4.61 -1.90 -7.38
C GLN A 117 5.07 -3.34 -7.56
N LEU A 118 6.28 -3.68 -7.09
CA LEU A 118 6.77 -5.05 -7.13
C LEU A 118 6.05 -5.95 -6.13
N THR A 119 5.56 -5.40 -5.02
CA THR A 119 4.68 -6.13 -4.09
C THR A 119 3.34 -6.49 -4.74
N ASP A 120 2.75 -5.53 -5.46
CA ASP A 120 1.52 -5.75 -6.22
C ASP A 120 1.75 -6.76 -7.36
N LEU A 121 2.87 -6.63 -8.08
CA LEU A 121 3.25 -7.55 -9.15
C LEU A 121 3.49 -8.96 -8.63
N HIS A 122 4.17 -9.12 -7.50
CA HIS A 122 4.36 -10.43 -6.85
C HIS A 122 3.01 -11.07 -6.53
N THR A 123 2.10 -10.29 -5.95
CA THR A 123 0.74 -10.75 -5.61
C THR A 123 -0.04 -11.16 -6.86
N PHE A 124 0.09 -10.41 -7.96
CA PHE A 124 -0.52 -10.74 -9.24
C PHE A 124 0.04 -12.04 -9.82
N VAL A 125 1.37 -12.15 -9.93
CA VAL A 125 2.06 -13.33 -10.48
C VAL A 125 1.71 -14.58 -9.67
N LYS A 126 1.64 -14.47 -8.34
CA LYS A 126 1.26 -15.56 -7.43
C LYS A 126 -0.16 -16.08 -7.68
N LYS A 127 -1.05 -15.25 -8.23
CA LYS A 127 -2.44 -15.59 -8.53
C LYS A 127 -2.66 -16.02 -9.98
N LEU A 128 -1.62 -16.09 -10.81
CA LEU A 128 -1.77 -16.53 -12.20
C LEU A 128 -2.31 -17.97 -12.24
N PRO A 129 -3.30 -18.25 -13.11
CA PRO A 129 -3.84 -19.59 -13.26
C PRO A 129 -2.76 -20.54 -13.79
N VAL A 130 -2.74 -21.74 -13.24
CA VAL A 130 -1.81 -22.82 -13.61
C VAL A 130 -2.55 -23.92 -14.34
N LEU A 131 -1.91 -24.55 -15.32
CA LEU A 131 -2.43 -25.71 -16.03
C LEU A 131 -2.78 -26.84 -15.07
N ASP A 132 -3.94 -27.49 -15.30
CA ASP A 132 -4.38 -28.63 -14.51
C ASP A 132 -3.40 -29.80 -14.69
N ALA A 133 -2.86 -30.30 -13.58
CA ALA A 133 -1.91 -31.41 -13.56
C ALA A 133 -2.55 -32.77 -13.88
N ALA A 134 -3.88 -32.89 -13.84
CA ALA A 134 -4.60 -34.10 -14.25
C ALA A 134 -4.61 -34.31 -15.77
N GLU A 135 -4.28 -33.29 -16.54
CA GLU A 135 -4.32 -33.29 -17.99
C GLU A 135 -2.91 -33.26 -18.60
N SER A 136 -2.75 -33.87 -19.77
CA SER A 136 -1.51 -33.77 -20.55
C SER A 136 -1.63 -32.64 -21.56
N TRP A 137 -0.91 -31.55 -21.32
CA TRP A 137 -0.95 -30.34 -22.15
C TRP A 137 0.22 -30.26 -23.13
N SER A 138 -0.06 -29.89 -24.37
CA SER A 138 0.92 -29.53 -25.39
C SER A 138 0.63 -28.12 -25.92
N GLN A 139 1.69 -27.38 -26.27
CA GLN A 139 1.54 -26.02 -26.79
C GLN A 139 1.13 -26.08 -28.27
N ASP A 140 0.11 -25.31 -28.64
CA ASP A 140 -0.32 -25.17 -30.01
C ASP A 140 0.35 -23.94 -30.67
N PRO A 141 1.31 -24.13 -31.59
CA PRO A 141 2.06 -23.02 -32.18
C PRO A 141 1.22 -22.12 -33.10
N SER A 142 -0.01 -22.53 -33.43
CA SER A 142 -0.90 -21.73 -34.28
C SER A 142 -1.80 -20.76 -33.51
N THR A 143 -1.99 -21.00 -32.21
CA THR A 143 -2.94 -20.24 -31.38
C THR A 143 -2.35 -19.72 -30.07
N ASP A 144 -1.09 -20.03 -29.75
CA ASP A 144 -0.43 -19.70 -28.48
C ASP A 144 -1.17 -20.22 -27.23
N LEU A 145 -2.02 -21.23 -27.40
CA LEU A 145 -2.77 -21.89 -26.33
C LEU A 145 -2.15 -23.25 -25.98
N TRP A 146 -2.44 -23.73 -24.77
CA TRP A 146 -2.23 -25.12 -24.40
C TRP A 146 -3.44 -25.94 -24.81
N LYS A 147 -3.22 -27.15 -25.34
CA LYS A 147 -4.28 -28.10 -25.66
C LYS A 147 -3.98 -29.50 -25.14
N THR A 148 -5.02 -30.29 -24.90
CA THR A 148 -4.87 -31.72 -24.57
C THR A 148 -4.87 -32.59 -25.83
N GLU A 149 -4.43 -33.83 -25.69
CA GLU A 149 -4.71 -34.83 -26.72
C GLU A 149 -6.21 -35.06 -26.89
N PRO A 150 -6.70 -35.34 -28.11
CA PRO A 150 -8.13 -35.59 -28.34
C PRO A 150 -8.60 -36.87 -27.62
N VAL A 151 -9.57 -36.73 -26.73
CA VAL A 151 -10.20 -37.87 -26.05
C VAL A 151 -11.52 -38.21 -26.72
N ARG A 152 -11.71 -39.48 -27.11
CA ARG A 152 -12.94 -39.96 -27.72
C ARG A 152 -13.84 -40.65 -26.70
N THR A 153 -15.11 -40.25 -26.65
CA THR A 153 -16.14 -40.88 -25.82
C THR A 153 -17.35 -41.27 -26.66
N ILE A 154 -17.97 -42.40 -26.34
CA ILE A 154 -19.13 -42.93 -27.06
C ILE A 154 -20.40 -42.27 -26.52
N ARG A 155 -21.27 -41.80 -27.43
CA ARG A 155 -22.64 -41.42 -27.09
C ARG A 155 -23.55 -42.60 -27.39
N THR A 156 -24.26 -43.07 -26.37
CA THR A 156 -25.30 -44.10 -26.53
C THR A 156 -26.69 -43.46 -26.53
N LYS A 157 -27.65 -44.18 -27.11
CA LYS A 157 -29.07 -43.88 -27.02
C LYS A 157 -29.81 -45.13 -26.60
N LYS A 158 -30.68 -44.99 -25.61
CA LYS A 158 -31.60 -46.06 -25.22
C LYS A 158 -32.63 -46.27 -26.32
N VAL A 159 -32.61 -47.43 -26.93
CA VAL A 159 -33.57 -47.85 -27.94
C VAL A 159 -34.45 -48.92 -27.32
N PRO A 160 -35.79 -48.75 -27.31
CA PRO A 160 -36.69 -49.78 -26.80
C PRO A 160 -36.64 -50.99 -27.74
N ARG A 161 -36.41 -52.16 -27.15
CA ARG A 161 -36.45 -53.46 -27.80
C ARG A 161 -37.54 -54.31 -27.14
N ASN A 162 -38.19 -55.11 -27.95
CA ASN A 162 -39.23 -56.01 -27.49
C ASN A 162 -38.61 -57.39 -27.25
N HIS A 163 -38.69 -57.90 -26.01
CA HIS A 163 -38.36 -59.28 -25.70
C HIS A 163 -39.66 -60.07 -25.55
N VAL A 164 -39.88 -61.03 -26.44
CA VAL A 164 -41.00 -61.96 -26.32
C VAL A 164 -40.63 -63.01 -25.27
N LYS A 165 -41.25 -62.93 -24.10
CA LYS A 165 -41.05 -63.89 -23.00
C LYS A 165 -41.78 -65.20 -23.27
N ALA A 166 -42.93 -65.13 -23.92
CA ALA A 166 -43.70 -66.28 -24.36
C ALA A 166 -44.37 -65.96 -25.71
N GLU A 167 -44.19 -66.84 -26.68
CA GLU A 167 -44.81 -66.74 -28.01
C GLU A 167 -46.34 -66.84 -27.92
N ALA A 168 -47.03 -66.23 -28.88
CA ALA A 168 -48.48 -66.32 -28.97
C ALA A 168 -48.92 -67.78 -29.21
N THR A 169 -50.00 -68.20 -28.54
CA THR A 169 -50.70 -69.46 -28.81
C THR A 169 -52.13 -69.16 -29.26
N ASP A 170 -52.82 -70.13 -29.85
CA ASP A 170 -54.19 -69.95 -30.36
C ASP A 170 -55.19 -69.40 -29.32
N LYS A 171 -54.90 -69.55 -28.03
CA LYS A 171 -55.76 -69.10 -26.92
C LYS A 171 -55.22 -67.92 -26.12
N HIS A 172 -53.95 -67.54 -26.29
CA HIS A 172 -53.33 -66.46 -25.52
C HIS A 172 -52.35 -65.62 -26.36
N PRO A 173 -52.42 -64.28 -26.27
CA PRO A 173 -51.49 -63.40 -26.98
C PRO A 173 -50.06 -63.52 -26.42
N ALA A 174 -49.09 -63.15 -27.25
CA ALA A 174 -47.68 -63.13 -26.85
C ALA A 174 -47.45 -62.24 -25.64
N GLN A 175 -46.65 -62.71 -24.69
CA GLN A 175 -46.20 -61.91 -23.56
C GLN A 175 -44.91 -61.21 -23.95
N VAL A 176 -44.98 -59.89 -24.11
CA VAL A 176 -43.86 -59.06 -24.56
C VAL A 176 -43.50 -58.06 -23.49
N ASP A 177 -42.23 -58.04 -23.12
CA ASP A 177 -41.66 -57.01 -22.26
C ASP A 177 -40.81 -56.05 -23.09
N VAL A 178 -40.94 -54.75 -22.80
CA VAL A 178 -40.07 -53.73 -23.37
C VAL A 178 -38.86 -53.58 -22.44
N TYR A 179 -37.66 -53.77 -22.99
CA TYR A 179 -36.41 -53.40 -22.32
C TYR A 179 -35.65 -52.40 -23.16
N TYR A 180 -34.77 -51.64 -22.53
CA TYR A 180 -33.97 -50.62 -23.21
C TYR A 180 -32.57 -51.14 -23.44
N GLU A 181 -32.14 -51.13 -24.70
CA GLU A 181 -30.76 -51.42 -25.10
C GLU A 181 -30.03 -50.10 -25.35
N ASP A 182 -28.82 -49.95 -24.78
CA ASP A 182 -27.96 -48.80 -25.02
C ASP A 182 -27.16 -49.02 -26.31
N VAL A 183 -27.61 -48.41 -27.41
CA VAL A 183 -26.94 -48.53 -28.72
C VAL A 183 -25.98 -47.36 -28.92
N PRO A 184 -24.70 -47.58 -29.31
CA PRO A 184 -23.79 -46.51 -29.71
C PRO A 184 -24.32 -45.77 -30.94
N ILE A 185 -24.51 -44.45 -30.81
CA ILE A 185 -25.02 -43.60 -31.91
C ILE A 185 -23.97 -42.63 -32.47
N GLY A 186 -22.80 -42.55 -31.85
CA GLY A 186 -21.70 -41.70 -32.33
C GLY A 186 -20.59 -41.52 -31.30
N TYR A 187 -19.59 -40.71 -31.66
CA TYR A 187 -18.44 -40.39 -30.82
C TYR A 187 -18.34 -38.88 -30.63
N TRP A 188 -18.10 -38.45 -29.40
CA TRP A 188 -17.56 -37.12 -29.13
C TRP A 188 -16.04 -37.19 -29.17
N THR A 189 -15.41 -36.21 -29.80
CA THR A 189 -13.95 -36.01 -29.69
C THR A 189 -13.74 -34.69 -28.97
N THR A 190 -13.16 -34.73 -27.78
CA THR A 190 -12.97 -33.56 -26.93
C THR A 190 -11.49 -33.19 -26.90
N VAL A 191 -11.19 -31.93 -27.20
CA VAL A 191 -9.90 -31.30 -26.98
C VAL A 191 -10.14 -30.15 -26.00
N LYS A 192 -9.42 -30.13 -24.88
CA LYS A 192 -9.45 -29.01 -23.95
C LYS A 192 -8.41 -27.99 -24.36
N PHE A 193 -8.70 -26.72 -24.16
CA PHE A 193 -7.79 -25.61 -24.41
C PHE A 193 -7.62 -24.79 -23.13
N SER A 194 -6.43 -24.23 -22.91
CA SER A 194 -6.15 -23.39 -21.74
C SER A 194 -5.16 -22.28 -22.08
N GLY A 195 -5.43 -21.08 -21.55
CA GLY A 195 -4.50 -19.95 -21.52
C GLY A 195 -3.72 -19.85 -20.21
N ALA A 196 -3.86 -20.82 -19.31
CA ALA A 196 -3.10 -20.88 -18.07
C ALA A 196 -1.61 -21.19 -18.34
N LEU A 197 -0.76 -20.90 -17.35
CA LEU A 197 0.68 -21.13 -17.47
C LEU A 197 1.10 -22.47 -16.87
N PRO A 198 2.20 -23.08 -17.36
CA PRO A 198 2.84 -24.16 -16.63
C PRO A 198 3.27 -23.71 -15.23
N ALA A 199 3.11 -24.58 -14.22
CA ALA A 199 3.49 -24.27 -12.83
C ALA A 199 4.94 -23.79 -12.72
N ARG A 200 5.84 -24.44 -13.45
CA ARG A 200 7.26 -24.06 -13.56
C ARG A 200 7.43 -22.61 -13.99
N ARG A 201 6.68 -22.15 -14.98
CA ARG A 201 6.79 -20.79 -15.50
C ARG A 201 6.35 -19.75 -14.47
N VAL A 202 5.27 -20.03 -13.73
CA VAL A 202 4.82 -19.14 -12.65
C VAL A 202 5.88 -19.06 -11.56
N ASN A 203 6.48 -20.19 -11.16
CA ASN A 203 7.55 -20.21 -10.16
C ASN A 203 8.79 -19.43 -10.61
N GLU A 204 9.22 -19.58 -11.86
CA GLU A 204 10.33 -18.79 -12.43
C GLU A 204 10.05 -17.29 -12.41
N LEU A 205 8.80 -16.88 -12.71
CA LEU A 205 8.41 -15.46 -12.64
C LEU A 205 8.40 -14.95 -11.20
N LEU A 206 7.88 -15.74 -10.25
CA LEU A 206 7.89 -15.39 -8.83
C LEU A 206 9.31 -15.18 -8.32
N GLU A 207 10.22 -16.12 -8.57
CA GLU A 207 11.62 -16.02 -8.14
C GLU A 207 12.28 -14.75 -8.70
N ARG A 208 12.03 -14.43 -9.98
CA ARG A 208 12.55 -13.21 -10.61
C ARG A 208 12.02 -11.93 -9.97
N VAL A 209 10.72 -11.90 -9.64
CA VAL A 209 10.12 -10.75 -8.95
C VAL A 209 10.69 -10.61 -7.54
N GLU A 210 10.86 -11.70 -6.80
CA GLU A 210 11.44 -11.70 -5.45
C GLU A 210 12.89 -11.20 -5.44
N LYS A 211 13.71 -11.68 -6.38
CA LYS A 211 15.08 -11.19 -6.55
C LYS A 211 15.12 -9.69 -6.82
N LEU A 212 14.22 -9.20 -7.68
CA LEU A 212 14.13 -7.77 -7.97
C LEU A 212 13.62 -6.95 -6.76
N GLN A 213 12.65 -7.48 -6.00
CA GLN A 213 12.18 -6.85 -4.76
C GLN A 213 13.33 -6.67 -3.76
N HIS A 214 14.13 -7.72 -3.56
CA HIS A 214 15.31 -7.66 -2.68
C HIS A 214 16.30 -6.60 -3.17
N ALA A 215 16.65 -6.61 -4.46
CA ALA A 215 17.57 -5.63 -5.04
C ALA A 215 17.08 -4.19 -4.86
N VAL A 216 15.79 -3.92 -5.13
CA VAL A 216 15.20 -2.58 -4.93
C VAL A 216 15.26 -2.16 -3.46
N LYS A 217 15.00 -3.09 -2.54
CA LYS A 217 15.08 -2.80 -1.10
C LYS A 217 16.50 -2.46 -0.68
N PHE A 218 17.51 -3.20 -1.13
CA PHE A 218 18.91 -2.89 -0.87
C PHE A 218 19.33 -1.54 -1.45
N ALA A 219 18.99 -1.28 -2.72
CA ALA A 219 19.24 0.00 -3.36
C ALA A 219 18.57 1.16 -2.59
N ARG A 220 17.34 0.96 -2.10
CA ARG A 220 16.64 1.96 -1.29
C ARG A 220 17.39 2.26 0.01
N GLU A 221 17.88 1.24 0.71
CA GLU A 221 18.66 1.42 1.93
C GLU A 221 20.00 2.11 1.65
N GLU A 222 20.66 1.79 0.53
CA GLU A 222 21.89 2.46 0.09
C GLU A 222 21.65 3.95 -0.19
N ALA A 223 20.62 4.28 -0.97
CA ALA A 223 20.25 5.67 -1.27
C ALA A 223 19.88 6.45 0.01
N ASN A 224 19.18 5.82 0.96
CA ASN A 224 18.88 6.42 2.26
C ASN A 224 20.11 6.52 3.19
N GLY A 225 21.18 5.79 2.89
CA GLY A 225 22.47 5.88 3.55
C GLY A 225 23.28 7.11 3.13
N ALA A 226 22.83 7.86 2.12
CA ALA A 226 23.50 9.06 1.64
C ALA A 226 23.64 10.12 2.75
N GLU A 227 24.80 10.77 2.76
CA GLU A 227 25.07 11.88 3.65
C GLU A 227 24.25 13.10 3.26
N VAL A 228 23.77 13.83 4.26
CA VAL A 228 22.91 14.99 4.05
C VAL A 228 23.56 16.26 4.58
N THR A 229 23.25 17.36 3.90
CA THR A 229 23.59 18.70 4.38
C THR A 229 22.38 19.30 5.08
N ASP A 230 22.54 19.66 6.35
CA ASP A 230 21.52 20.34 7.13
C ASP A 230 21.05 21.61 6.42
N ARG A 231 19.73 21.75 6.28
CA ARG A 231 19.08 22.96 5.76
C ARG A 231 18.54 23.78 6.93
N ARG A 232 18.98 25.04 7.02
CA ARG A 232 18.58 26.02 8.03
C ARG A 232 17.73 27.09 7.35
N VAL A 233 16.46 26.79 7.15
CA VAL A 233 15.52 27.66 6.43
C VAL A 233 14.45 28.24 7.35
N GLY A 234 14.21 27.60 8.50
CA GLY A 234 13.20 28.05 9.46
C GLY A 234 13.47 29.45 9.98
N ASP A 235 14.71 29.76 10.37
CA ASP A 235 15.09 31.08 10.88
C ASP A 235 14.79 32.20 9.88
N ALA A 236 15.06 31.97 8.59
CA ALA A 236 14.77 32.95 7.54
C ALA A 236 13.26 33.18 7.36
N VAL A 237 12.45 32.11 7.46
CA VAL A 237 11.00 32.21 7.34
C VAL A 237 10.40 32.94 8.55
N PHE A 238 10.79 32.57 9.77
CA PHE A 238 10.21 33.17 10.97
C PHE A 238 10.77 34.56 11.29
N GLY A 239 12.02 34.84 10.92
CA GLY A 239 12.55 36.21 10.96
C GLY A 239 11.81 37.14 10.01
N TYR A 240 11.37 36.66 8.85
CA TYR A 240 10.48 37.45 7.99
C TYR A 240 9.10 37.67 8.62
N LEU A 241 8.52 36.64 9.26
CA LEU A 241 7.17 36.71 9.82
C LEU A 241 7.07 37.54 11.11
N PHE A 242 8.09 37.49 11.97
CA PHE A 242 8.04 38.03 13.33
C PHE A 242 9.13 39.05 13.67
N GLY A 243 10.08 39.32 12.76
CA GLY A 243 11.16 40.29 12.94
C GLY A 243 12.32 39.72 13.76
#